data_AF-A0A402AQE5-F1
#
_entry.id   AF-A0A402AQE5-F1
#
_cell.length_a   1.000
_cell.length_b   1.000
_cell.length_c   1.000
_cell.angle_alpha   90.00
_cell.angle_beta   90.00
_cell.angle_gamma   90.00
#
_symmetry.space_group_name_H-M   'P 1'
#
loop_
_entity.id
_entity.type
_entity.pdbx_description
1 polymer ?
#
loop_
_entity_poly.entity_id
_entity_poly.type
_entity_poly.pdbx_seq_one_letter_code
_entity_poly.pdbx_strand_id
1 'polypeptide(L)'
;MNGISCDASEQLAYHIHAHLSMYINGQPVQVPQNVGIASDQSCIYWLHTHDTSGIIHIESPTQKTYTLGNFTQLWGSVSRTCSIL
;
A
#
# COMPACT_ATOMS: atom_id res chain seq x y z
N MET A 1 6.24 1.40 10.24
CA MET A 1 6.42 2.84 9.91
C MET A 1 5.28 3.64 10.50
N ASN A 2 5.50 4.70 11.29
CA ASN A 2 4.46 5.65 11.76
C ASN A 2 3.09 5.02 12.12
N GLY A 3 3.08 3.96 12.94
CA GLY A 3 1.85 3.29 13.36
C GLY A 3 1.17 2.41 12.31
N ILE A 4 1.80 2.14 11.17
CA ILE A 4 1.45 1.07 10.22
C ILE A 4 2.49 -0.05 10.43
N SER A 5 2.04 -1.18 10.94
CA SER A 5 2.89 -2.35 11.20
C SER A 5 2.97 -3.26 9.99
N CYS A 6 4.04 -4.05 9.93
CA CYS A 6 4.23 -5.16 9.00
C CYS A 6 4.10 -6.44 9.81
N ASP A 7 3.14 -7.29 9.45
CA ASP A 7 2.87 -8.54 10.15
C ASP A 7 3.05 -9.73 9.19
N ALA A 8 3.25 -10.93 9.72
CA ALA A 8 3.47 -12.13 8.90
C ALA A 8 2.22 -12.54 8.08
N SER A 9 1.05 -12.00 8.41
CA SER A 9 -0.20 -12.27 7.71
C SER A 9 -1.13 -11.05 7.74
N GLU A 10 -2.07 -11.08 6.81
CA GLU A 10 -3.23 -10.18 6.77
C GLU A 10 -4.00 -10.17 8.09
N GLN A 11 -4.62 -9.04 8.40
CA GLN A 11 -5.41 -8.85 9.61
C GLN A 11 -6.89 -8.70 9.25
N LEU A 12 -7.74 -9.46 9.93
CA LEU A 12 -9.17 -9.53 9.59
C LEU A 12 -10.08 -8.70 10.51
N ALA A 13 -9.56 -8.20 11.64
CA ALA A 13 -10.35 -7.46 12.61
C ALA A 13 -10.90 -6.14 12.05
N TYR A 14 -10.08 -5.45 11.24
CA TYR A 14 -10.51 -4.33 10.42
C TYR A 14 -9.93 -4.53 9.02
N HIS A 15 -10.80 -4.87 8.07
CA HIS A 15 -10.44 -5.23 6.71
C HIS A 15 -11.38 -4.50 5.76
N ILE A 16 -10.88 -3.43 5.14
CA ILE A 16 -11.62 -2.66 4.15
C ILE A 16 -10.73 -2.36 2.94
N HIS A 17 -11.35 -1.96 1.83
CA HIS A 17 -10.66 -1.61 0.60
C HIS A 17 -10.95 -0.18 0.20
N ALA A 18 -9.94 0.49 -0.37
CA ALA A 18 -10.07 1.80 -0.99
C ALA A 18 -9.44 1.77 -2.38
N HIS A 19 -10.03 2.47 -3.35
CA HIS A 19 -9.50 2.52 -4.71
C HIS A 19 -8.75 3.84 -4.94
N LEU A 20 -7.52 3.77 -5.45
CA LEU A 20 -6.71 4.91 -5.85
C LEU A 20 -6.56 4.94 -7.38
N SER A 21 -7.07 6.00 -7.99
CA SER A 21 -6.81 6.34 -9.39
C SER A 21 -5.77 7.43 -9.49
N MET A 22 -4.74 7.23 -10.31
CA MET A 22 -3.66 8.19 -10.51
C MET A 22 -3.60 8.66 -11.96
N TYR A 23 -3.34 9.96 -12.13
CA TYR A 23 -3.17 10.59 -13.43
C TYR A 23 -1.93 11.49 -13.39
N ILE A 24 -1.08 11.39 -14.41
CA ILE A 24 0.07 12.29 -14.62
C ILE A 24 -0.17 13.00 -15.95
N ASN A 25 -0.26 14.33 -15.92
CA ASN A 25 -0.60 15.16 -17.09
C ASN A 25 -1.89 14.69 -17.80
N GLY A 26 -2.89 14.27 -17.01
CA GLY A 26 -4.16 13.76 -17.52
C GLY A 26 -4.12 12.33 -18.07
N GLN A 27 -2.95 11.69 -18.13
CA GLN A 27 -2.82 10.29 -18.55
C GLN A 27 -2.93 9.35 -17.35
N PRO A 28 -3.74 8.28 -17.41
CA PRO A 28 -3.87 7.33 -16.32
C PRO A 28 -2.55 6.58 -16.10
N VAL A 29 -2.19 6.39 -14.84
CA VAL A 29 -1.02 5.62 -14.41
C VAL A 29 -1.45 4.56 -13.42
N GLN A 30 -0.90 3.36 -13.56
CA GLN A 30 -1.20 2.25 -12.66
C GLN A 30 -0.53 2.46 -11.30
N VAL A 31 -1.27 2.12 -10.24
CA VAL A 31 -0.65 1.83 -8.94
C VAL A 31 0.04 0.47 -9.06
N PRO A 32 1.32 0.33 -8.68
CA PRO A 32 2.01 -0.96 -8.72
C PRO A 32 1.37 -1.98 -7.79
N GLN A 33 1.47 -3.25 -8.19
CA GLN A 33 1.27 -4.37 -7.28
C GLN A 33 2.37 -4.43 -6.21
N ASN A 34 2.10 -5.14 -5.11
CA ASN A 34 3.05 -5.41 -4.02
C ASN A 34 3.57 -4.16 -3.30
N VAL A 35 2.88 -3.01 -3.40
CA VAL A 35 3.18 -1.88 -2.52
C VAL A 35 2.86 -2.32 -1.09
N GLY A 36 3.79 -2.09 -0.15
CA GLY A 36 3.59 -2.50 1.24
C GLY A 36 3.74 -4.01 1.49
N ILE A 37 4.24 -4.78 0.53
CA ILE A 37 4.60 -6.20 0.73
C ILE A 37 6.12 -6.32 0.70
N ALA A 38 6.71 -6.99 1.70
CA ALA A 38 8.14 -7.22 1.73
C ALA A 38 8.57 -8.09 0.54
N SER A 39 9.67 -7.73 -0.12
CA SER A 39 10.14 -8.45 -1.33
C SER A 39 10.51 -9.91 -1.08
N ASP A 40 10.90 -10.22 0.16
CA ASP A 40 11.19 -11.58 0.63
C ASP A 40 9.95 -12.30 1.19
N GLN A 41 8.77 -11.68 1.09
CA GLN A 41 7.48 -12.16 1.61
C GLN A 41 7.49 -12.42 3.11
N SER A 42 8.43 -11.82 3.86
CA SER A 42 8.51 -12.00 5.32
C SER A 42 7.35 -11.34 6.07
N CYS A 43 6.77 -10.27 5.52
CA CYS A 43 5.66 -9.57 6.11
C CYS A 43 4.87 -8.73 5.08
N ILE A 44 3.67 -8.34 5.49
CA ILE A 44 2.76 -7.46 4.77
C ILE A 44 2.34 -6.30 5.68
N TYR A 45 2.45 -5.07 5.18
CA TYR A 45 1.99 -3.90 5.91
C TYR A 45 0.46 -3.82 5.87
N TRP A 46 -0.13 -3.25 6.91
CA TRP A 46 -1.60 -3.08 6.97
C TRP A 46 -2.17 -2.32 5.77
N LEU A 47 -1.35 -1.51 5.09
CA LEU A 47 -1.71 -0.88 3.82
C LEU A 47 -0.88 -1.53 2.72
N HIS A 48 -1.54 -2.17 1.77
CA HIS A 48 -0.84 -2.83 0.66
C HIS A 48 -1.70 -2.95 -0.61
N THR A 49 -1.08 -3.37 -1.71
CA THR A 49 -1.75 -3.72 -2.98
C THR A 49 -1.37 -5.15 -3.39
N HIS A 50 -2.35 -5.94 -3.83
CA HIS A 50 -2.09 -7.27 -4.38
C HIS A 50 -1.83 -7.25 -5.90
N ASP A 51 -2.39 -6.27 -6.60
CA ASP A 51 -2.31 -6.17 -8.06
C ASP A 51 -2.24 -4.71 -8.54
N THR A 52 -2.36 -4.49 -9.85
CA THR A 52 -2.31 -3.16 -10.48
C THR A 52 -3.67 -2.49 -10.66
N SER A 53 -4.73 -3.01 -10.05
CA SER A 53 -6.08 -2.43 -10.13
C SER A 53 -6.21 -1.08 -9.42
N GLY A 54 -5.29 -0.76 -8.50
CA GLY A 54 -5.39 0.42 -7.65
C GLY A 54 -6.17 0.19 -6.36
N ILE A 55 -6.55 -1.06 -6.05
CA ILE A 55 -7.15 -1.41 -4.76
C ILE A 55 -6.08 -1.44 -3.67
N ILE A 56 -6.22 -0.52 -2.72
CA ILE A 56 -5.46 -0.46 -1.47
C ILE A 56 -6.24 -1.25 -0.42
N HIS A 57 -5.62 -2.29 0.07
CA HIS A 57 -6.07 -3.06 1.22
C HIS A 57 -5.72 -2.32 2.50
N ILE A 58 -6.67 -2.25 3.44
CA ILE A 58 -6.50 -1.66 4.77
C ILE A 58 -6.91 -2.74 5.77
N GLU A 59 -5.90 -3.43 6.28
CA GLU A 59 -6.04 -4.68 7.01
C GLU A 59 -5.25 -4.60 8.30
N SER A 60 -5.95 -4.36 9.41
CA SER A 60 -5.31 -4.04 10.70
C SER A 60 -6.03 -4.68 11.89
N PRO A 61 -5.37 -4.75 13.06
CA PRO A 61 -6.02 -5.22 14.27
C PRO A 61 -7.02 -4.21 14.87
N THR A 62 -7.01 -2.95 14.40
CA THR A 62 -7.79 -1.86 15.01
C THR A 62 -8.28 -0.86 13.96
N GLN A 63 -9.54 -0.46 14.06
CA GLN A 63 -10.06 0.65 13.28
C GLN A 63 -9.43 1.99 13.71
N LYS A 64 -8.88 2.73 12.75
CA LYS A 64 -8.41 4.12 12.93
C LYS A 64 -8.36 4.84 11.58
N THR A 65 -7.98 6.11 11.59
CA THR A 65 -7.77 6.87 10.35
C THR A 65 -6.49 6.42 9.66
N TYR A 66 -6.66 5.92 8.44
CA TYR A 66 -5.59 5.61 7.50
C TYR A 66 -5.64 6.62 6.37
N THR A 67 -4.48 7.16 5.99
CA THR A 67 -4.40 8.26 5.03
C THR A 67 -3.65 7.84 3.77
N LEU A 68 -3.91 8.55 2.66
CA LEU A 68 -3.11 8.40 1.45
C LEU A 68 -1.62 8.66 1.72
N GLY A 69 -1.29 9.56 2.66
CA GLY A 69 0.09 9.82 3.08
C GLY A 69 0.76 8.61 3.74
N ASN A 70 0.02 7.77 4.47
CA ASN A 70 0.56 6.53 5.01
C ASN A 70 0.93 5.55 3.89
N PHE A 71 0.06 5.43 2.88
CA PHE A 71 0.29 4.57 1.72
C PHE A 71 1.49 5.04 0.88
N THR A 72 1.55 6.33 0.54
CA THR A 72 2.64 6.87 -0.30
C THR A 72 3.99 6.83 0.42
N GLN A 73 4.02 6.92 1.75
CA GLN A 73 5.22 6.71 2.54
C GLN A 73 5.74 5.27 2.42
N LEU A 74 4.86 4.26 2.51
CA LEU A 74 5.22 2.86 2.28
C LEU A 74 5.75 2.65 0.87
N TRP A 75 5.03 3.15 -0.13
CA TRP A 75 5.44 3.07 -1.54
C TRP A 75 6.83 3.68 -1.76
N GLY A 76 7.07 4.90 -1.28
CA GLY A 76 8.37 5.56 -1.43
C GLY A 76 9.52 4.89 -0.66
N SER A 77 9.23 4.19 0.44
CA SER A 77 10.25 3.50 1.24
C SER A 77 10.69 2.15 0.68
N VAL A 78 9.79 1.46 -0.02
CA VAL A 78 10.06 0.17 -0.68
C VAL A 78 10.59 0.39 -2.11
N SER A 79 10.21 1.49 -2.76
CA SER A 79 10.73 1.88 -4.07
C SER A 79 12.12 2.52 -3.95
N ARG A 80 13.17 1.69 -3.96
CA ARG A 80 14.57 2.17 -4.11
C ARG A 80 14.95 2.57 -5.54
N THR A 81 13.99 2.57 -6.46
CA THR A 81 14.19 2.98 -7.86
C THR A 81 13.07 3.93 -8.28
N CYS A 82 13.27 5.20 -7.95
CA CYS A 82 12.70 6.27 -8.74
C CYS A 82 13.54 6.37 -10.03
N SER A 83 13.18 5.59 -11.05
CA SER A 83 13.60 5.88 -12.42
C SER A 83 12.47 6.65 -13.09
N ILE A 84 12.52 7.97 -13.00
CA ILE A 84 11.83 8.82 -13.97
C ILE A 84 12.64 8.66 -15.25
N LEU A 85 12.06 8.01 -16.26
CA LEU A 85 12.51 8.19 -17.65
C LEU A 85 12.16 9.62 -18.09
#